data_AF-A0A519KRQ9-F1
#
_entry.id   AF-A0A519KRQ9-F1
#
_cell.length_a   1.000
_cell.length_b   1.000
_cell.length_c   1.000
_cell.angle_alpha   90.00
_cell.angle_beta   90.00
_cell.angle_gamma   90.00
#
_symmetry.space_group_name_H-M   'P 1'
#
loop_
_entity.id
_entity.type
_entity.pdbx_description
1 polymer ?
#
loop_
_entity_poly.entity_id
_entity_poly.type
_entity_poly.pdbx_seq_one_letter_code
_entity_poly.pdbx_strand_id
1 'polypeptide(L)'
;LLTFEQTGQYFRHTLLVSFAYQAFNIASFNRITPAIFTEAKTQDIAHLRRRVLREYLKTLIGVPLLVLTAWGADLATGGVWSERFHLSLALMGALLIGFVLRAAADFHALILNARHDERHILVSQGVAFAVGAVLLVVLTWRFGVYGAAFATIATSALYLVLVSRAVRRLQS
;
A
#
# COMPACT_ATOMS: atom_id res chain seq x y z
N LEU A 1 13.66 -2.38 -21.16
CA LEU A 1 12.26 -2.85 -21.07
C LEU A 1 12.29 -4.28 -20.54
N LEU A 2 11.29 -4.69 -19.76
CA LEU A 2 11.25 -6.02 -19.15
C LEU A 2 11.12 -7.11 -20.22
N THR A 3 11.73 -8.26 -19.99
CA THR A 3 11.47 -9.45 -20.82
C THR A 3 10.05 -9.98 -20.56
N PHE A 4 9.53 -10.81 -21.47
CA PHE A 4 8.20 -11.42 -21.31
C PHE A 4 8.08 -12.22 -20.00
N GLU A 5 9.12 -12.96 -19.65
CA GLU A 5 9.20 -13.74 -18.42
C GLU A 5 9.20 -12.86 -17.16
N GLN A 6 10.01 -11.79 -17.16
CA GLN A 6 10.03 -10.79 -16.07
C GLN A 6 8.69 -10.06 -15.91
N THR A 7 8.02 -9.80 -17.02
CA THR A 7 6.68 -9.20 -17.03
C THR A 7 5.67 -10.16 -16.39
N GLY A 8 5.69 -11.44 -16.78
CA GLY A 8 4.86 -12.47 -16.17
C GLY A 8 5.11 -12.63 -14.67
N GLN A 9 6.38 -12.60 -14.25
CA GLN A 9 6.75 -12.62 -12.84
C GLN A 9 6.16 -11.40 -12.10
N TYR A 10 6.39 -10.18 -12.59
CA TYR A 10 5.86 -8.96 -11.97
C TYR A 10 4.33 -8.99 -11.82
N PHE A 11 3.60 -9.42 -12.86
CA PHE A 11 2.14 -9.48 -12.82
C PHE A 11 1.63 -10.48 -11.78
N ARG A 12 2.22 -11.67 -11.67
CA ARG A 12 1.83 -12.67 -10.64
C ARG A 12 1.97 -12.10 -9.24
N HIS A 13 3.08 -11.43 -8.96
CA HIS A 13 3.31 -10.84 -7.63
C HIS A 13 2.38 -9.66 -7.37
N THR A 14 2.16 -8.83 -8.39
CA THR A 14 1.22 -7.70 -8.29
C THR A 14 -0.20 -8.20 -8.01
N LEU A 15 -0.65 -9.28 -8.65
CA LEU A 15 -1.95 -9.90 -8.39
C LEU A 15 -2.06 -10.44 -6.96
N LEU A 16 -1.04 -11.16 -6.47
CA LEU A 16 -1.00 -11.65 -5.08
C LEU A 16 -1.09 -10.51 -4.07
N VAL A 17 -0.29 -9.44 -4.26
CA VAL A 17 -0.35 -8.25 -3.40
C VAL A 17 -1.71 -7.55 -3.52
N SER A 18 -2.33 -7.56 -4.71
CA SER A 18 -3.66 -6.99 -4.91
C SER A 18 -4.73 -7.77 -4.14
N PHE A 19 -4.63 -9.10 -4.04
CA PHE A 19 -5.52 -9.88 -3.17
C PHE A 19 -5.34 -9.52 -1.69
N ALA A 20 -4.10 -9.35 -1.24
CA ALA A 20 -3.83 -8.89 0.12
C ALA A 20 -4.42 -7.49 0.38
N TYR A 21 -4.29 -6.58 -0.59
CA TYR A 21 -4.91 -5.25 -0.54
C TYR A 21 -6.44 -5.33 -0.44
N GLN A 22 -7.07 -6.20 -1.23
CA GLN A 22 -8.52 -6.39 -1.19
C GLN A 22 -9.00 -6.99 0.13
N ALA A 23 -8.28 -7.97 0.69
CA ALA A 23 -8.56 -8.50 2.01
C ALA A 23 -8.49 -7.41 3.09
N PHE A 24 -7.47 -6.54 3.02
CA PHE A 24 -7.36 -5.36 3.89
C PHE A 24 -8.54 -4.39 3.72
N ASN A 25 -8.93 -4.09 2.47
CA ASN A 25 -10.04 -3.19 2.21
C ASN A 25 -11.35 -3.70 2.82
N ILE A 26 -11.63 -4.99 2.65
CA ILE A 26 -12.85 -5.60 3.19
C ILE A 26 -12.80 -5.67 4.71
N ALA A 27 -11.71 -6.20 5.28
CA ALA A 27 -11.63 -6.48 6.71
C ALA A 27 -11.44 -5.22 7.58
N SER A 28 -10.81 -4.17 7.03
CA SER A 28 -10.41 -2.99 7.79
C SER A 28 -10.98 -1.70 7.20
N PHE A 29 -10.66 -1.36 5.95
CA PHE A 29 -10.99 -0.05 5.38
C PHE A 29 -12.50 0.20 5.30
N ASN A 30 -13.25 -0.72 4.69
CA ASN A 30 -14.70 -0.61 4.54
C ASN A 30 -15.41 -0.66 5.89
N ARG A 31 -14.83 -1.37 6.86
CA ARG A 31 -15.36 -1.48 8.22
C ARG A 31 -15.21 -0.18 9.01
N ILE A 32 -14.06 0.48 8.92
CA ILE A 32 -13.79 1.70 9.70
C ILE A 32 -14.40 2.96 9.05
N THR A 33 -14.55 2.98 7.73
CA THR A 33 -15.05 4.11 6.96
C THR A 33 -16.33 4.75 7.54
N PRO A 34 -17.45 4.02 7.73
CA PRO A 34 -18.68 4.62 8.24
C PRO A 34 -18.54 5.21 9.64
N ALA A 35 -17.72 4.59 10.50
CA ALA A 35 -17.43 5.10 11.84
C ALA A 35 -16.66 6.42 11.79
N ILE A 36 -15.65 6.52 10.91
CA ILE A 36 -14.86 7.75 10.75
C ILE A 36 -15.72 8.91 10.21
N PHE A 37 -16.60 8.65 9.24
CA PHE A 37 -17.53 9.68 8.74
C PHE A 37 -18.52 10.17 9.80
N THR A 38 -18.99 9.26 10.66
CA THR A 38 -19.89 9.62 11.77
C THR A 38 -19.16 10.44 12.82
N GLU A 39 -17.96 10.01 13.22
CA GLU A 39 -17.14 10.71 14.22
C GLU A 39 -16.57 12.03 13.71
N ALA A 40 -16.32 12.17 12.41
CA ALA A 40 -15.81 13.41 11.85
C ALA A 40 -16.76 14.60 12.05
N LYS A 41 -18.06 14.35 12.26
CA LYS A 41 -19.04 15.41 12.54
C LYS A 41 -18.88 16.02 13.93
N THR A 42 -18.36 15.26 14.90
CA THR A 42 -18.40 15.63 16.33
C THR A 42 -17.05 15.60 17.02
N GLN A 43 -16.07 14.87 16.48
CA GLN A 43 -14.77 14.62 17.11
C GLN A 43 -13.64 15.33 16.37
N ASP A 44 -12.62 15.74 17.11
CA ASP A 44 -11.42 16.36 16.56
C ASP A 44 -10.59 15.40 15.70
N ILE A 45 -9.76 15.96 14.82
CA ILE A 45 -8.88 15.18 13.92
C ILE A 45 -7.91 14.29 14.71
N ALA A 46 -7.48 14.72 15.90
CA ALA A 46 -6.62 13.91 16.76
C ALA A 46 -7.30 12.60 17.19
N HIS A 47 -8.63 12.62 17.44
CA HIS A 47 -9.41 11.44 17.76
C HIS A 47 -9.47 10.49 16.56
N LEU A 48 -9.85 11.02 15.38
CA LEU A 48 -9.95 10.23 14.15
C LEU A 48 -8.62 9.55 13.81
N ARG A 49 -7.51 10.29 13.92
CA ARG A 49 -6.16 9.77 13.64
C ARG A 49 -5.79 8.63 14.59
N ARG A 50 -6.11 8.71 15.89
CA ARG A 50 -5.87 7.61 16.84
C ARG A 50 -6.69 6.37 16.50
N ARG A 51 -7.92 6.55 16.03
CA ARG A 51 -8.78 5.43 15.62
C ARG A 51 -8.25 4.75 14.36
N VAL A 52 -7.92 5.54 13.35
CA VAL A 52 -7.29 5.07 12.11
C VAL A 52 -5.96 4.36 12.38
N LEU A 53 -5.11 4.91 13.25
CA LEU A 53 -3.84 4.29 13.62
C LEU A 53 -4.02 2.91 14.24
N ARG A 54 -5.04 2.72 15.08
CA ARG A 54 -5.35 1.41 15.69
C ARG A 54 -5.74 0.36 14.65
N GLU A 55 -6.47 0.74 13.60
CA GLU A 55 -6.76 -0.18 12.50
C GLU A 55 -5.53 -0.42 11.63
N TYR A 56 -4.74 0.60 11.34
CA TYR A 56 -3.49 0.46 10.60
C TYR A 56 -2.48 -0.47 11.30
N LEU A 57 -2.40 -0.46 12.63
CA LEU A 57 -1.55 -1.39 13.39
C LEU A 57 -1.88 -2.86 13.09
N LYS A 58 -3.13 -3.20 12.79
CA LYS A 58 -3.51 -4.57 12.40
C LYS A 58 -2.92 -4.93 11.05
N THR A 59 -2.91 -4.00 10.10
CA THR A 59 -2.23 -4.19 8.80
C THR A 59 -0.73 -4.31 8.98
N LEU A 60 -0.14 -3.49 9.85
CA LEU A 60 1.28 -3.51 10.15
C LEU A 60 1.74 -4.83 10.79
N ILE A 61 0.86 -5.54 11.50
CA ILE A 61 1.11 -6.87 12.06
C ILE A 61 0.76 -7.97 11.04
N GLY A 62 -0.37 -7.84 10.36
CA GLY A 62 -0.89 -8.85 9.43
C GLY A 62 0.00 -9.06 8.20
N VAL A 63 0.62 -7.99 7.69
CA VAL A 63 1.50 -8.10 6.51
C VAL A 63 2.80 -8.85 6.80
N PRO A 64 3.59 -8.52 7.85
CA PRO A 64 4.73 -9.34 8.24
C PRO A 64 4.33 -10.78 8.55
N LEU A 65 3.20 -11.00 9.22
CA LEU A 65 2.71 -12.36 9.50
C LEU A 65 2.46 -13.12 8.19
N LEU A 66 1.84 -12.50 7.19
CA LEU A 66 1.62 -13.08 5.86
C LEU A 66 2.93 -13.40 5.15
N VAL A 67 3.94 -12.54 5.25
CA VAL A 67 5.28 -12.81 4.69
C VAL A 67 5.93 -13.99 5.40
N LEU A 68 5.88 -14.02 6.74
CA LEU A 68 6.46 -15.09 7.56
C LEU A 68 5.78 -16.43 7.32
N THR A 69 4.44 -16.47 7.18
CA THR A 69 3.73 -17.70 6.87
C THR A 69 4.03 -18.20 5.47
N ALA A 70 4.10 -17.31 4.48
CA ALA A 70 4.50 -17.66 3.12
C ALA A 70 5.94 -18.21 3.08
N TRP A 71 6.86 -17.57 3.79
CA TRP A 71 8.25 -18.02 3.88
C TRP A 71 8.37 -19.36 4.63
N GLY A 72 7.67 -19.50 5.76
CA GLY A 72 7.63 -20.73 6.54
C GLY A 72 7.05 -21.90 5.75
N ALA A 73 6.00 -21.67 4.96
CA ALA A 73 5.43 -22.68 4.08
C ALA A 73 6.40 -23.11 2.96
N ASP A 74 7.12 -22.14 2.37
CA ASP A 74 8.12 -22.44 1.35
C ASP A 74 9.29 -23.27 1.91
N LEU A 75 9.78 -22.92 3.11
CA LEU A 75 10.80 -23.70 3.82
C LEU A 75 10.30 -25.11 4.17
N ALA A 76 9.07 -25.24 4.70
CA ALA A 76 8.50 -26.53 5.09
C ALA A 76 8.25 -27.47 3.89
N THR A 77 8.06 -26.90 2.70
CA THR A 77 7.85 -27.65 1.46
C THR A 77 9.12 -27.81 0.63
N GLY A 78 10.27 -27.33 1.11
CA GLY A 78 11.54 -27.42 0.40
C GLY A 78 11.57 -26.62 -0.91
N GLY A 79 10.81 -25.53 -1.02
CA GLY A 79 10.78 -24.67 -2.22
C GLY A 79 9.84 -25.13 -3.33
N VAL A 80 9.08 -26.21 -3.14
CA VAL A 80 8.20 -26.76 -4.20
C VAL A 80 7.20 -25.72 -4.72
N TRP A 81 6.68 -24.85 -3.85
CA TRP A 81 5.72 -23.82 -4.24
C TRP A 81 6.39 -22.62 -4.92
N SER A 82 7.53 -22.14 -4.42
CA SER A 82 8.26 -21.05 -5.06
C SER A 82 8.76 -21.42 -6.46
N GLU A 83 9.25 -22.65 -6.64
CA GLU A 83 9.68 -23.17 -7.94
C GLU A 83 8.49 -23.36 -8.89
N ARG A 84 7.42 -24.02 -8.42
CA ARG A 84 6.25 -24.33 -9.27
C ARG A 84 5.51 -23.09 -9.77
N PHE A 85 5.44 -22.03 -8.96
CA PHE A 85 4.74 -20.79 -9.31
C PHE A 85 5.67 -19.67 -9.75
N HIS A 86 6.99 -19.92 -9.78
CA HIS A 86 8.05 -18.94 -10.02
C HIS A 86 7.90 -17.69 -9.13
N LEU A 87 7.65 -17.91 -7.84
CA LEU A 87 7.46 -16.86 -6.86
C LEU A 87 8.80 -16.45 -6.24
N SER A 88 9.09 -15.15 -6.29
CA SER A 88 10.17 -14.53 -5.54
C SER A 88 9.59 -13.93 -4.26
N LEU A 89 9.87 -14.59 -3.13
CA LEU A 89 9.47 -14.10 -1.80
C LEU A 89 10.03 -12.70 -1.51
N ALA A 90 11.23 -12.40 -1.99
CA ALA A 90 11.83 -11.07 -1.88
C ALA A 90 11.04 -10.00 -2.63
N LEU A 91 10.61 -10.28 -3.86
CA LEU A 91 9.79 -9.36 -4.65
C LEU A 91 8.40 -9.18 -4.02
N MET A 92 7.80 -10.26 -3.53
CA MET A 92 6.54 -10.20 -2.78
C MET A 92 6.67 -9.31 -1.55
N GLY A 93 7.73 -9.49 -0.76
CA GLY A 93 8.02 -8.66 0.40
C GLY A 93 8.17 -7.18 0.05
N ALA A 94 8.92 -6.86 -1.02
CA ALA A 94 9.08 -5.48 -1.49
C ALA A 94 7.74 -4.83 -1.89
N LEU A 95 6.91 -5.55 -2.65
CA LEU A 95 5.59 -5.04 -3.05
C LEU A 95 4.64 -4.90 -1.85
N LEU A 96 4.73 -5.80 -0.87
CA LEU A 96 3.95 -5.72 0.37
C LEU A 96 4.35 -4.50 1.22
N ILE A 97 5.62 -4.09 1.23
CA ILE A 97 6.04 -2.81 1.84
C ILE A 97 5.35 -1.64 1.14
N GLY A 98 5.33 -1.64 -0.21
CA GLY A 98 4.63 -0.62 -0.99
C GLY A 98 3.13 -0.59 -0.68
N PHE A 99 2.52 -1.75 -0.47
CA PHE A 99 1.14 -1.89 -0.01
C PHE A 99 0.91 -1.31 1.38
N VAL A 100 1.77 -1.61 2.37
CA VAL A 100 1.64 -1.08 3.74
C VAL A 100 1.65 0.45 3.74
N LEU A 101 2.57 1.05 2.99
CA LEU A 101 2.62 2.51 2.82
C LEU A 101 1.37 3.06 2.14
N ARG A 102 0.85 2.35 1.12
CA ARG A 102 -0.39 2.72 0.43
C ARG A 102 -1.59 2.69 1.38
N ALA A 103 -1.74 1.62 2.15
CA ALA A 103 -2.79 1.48 3.15
C ALA A 103 -2.75 2.61 4.19
N ALA A 104 -1.55 3.00 4.65
CA ALA A 104 -1.38 4.14 5.54
C ALA A 104 -1.87 5.46 4.91
N ALA A 105 -1.60 5.65 3.61
CA ALA A 105 -2.01 6.85 2.89
C ALA A 105 -3.52 6.89 2.69
N ASP A 106 -4.14 5.77 2.31
CA ASP A 106 -5.59 5.64 2.12
C ASP A 106 -6.34 5.96 3.42
N PHE A 107 -5.79 5.53 4.55
CA PHE A 107 -6.29 5.86 5.88
C PHE A 107 -6.22 7.35 6.23
N HIS A 108 -5.16 8.06 5.82
CA HIS A 108 -5.11 9.52 5.97
C HIS A 108 -6.06 10.22 5.00
N ALA A 109 -6.20 9.71 3.77
CA ALA A 109 -7.14 10.22 2.78
C ALA A 109 -8.59 10.05 3.26
N LEU A 110 -8.90 8.97 3.97
CA LEU A 110 -10.19 8.78 4.62
C LEU A 110 -10.54 9.93 5.60
N ILE A 111 -9.56 10.43 6.36
CA ILE A 111 -9.76 11.56 7.28
C ILE A 111 -10.07 12.84 6.50
N LEU A 112 -9.33 13.09 5.41
CA LEU A 112 -9.57 14.25 4.52
C LEU A 112 -10.95 14.17 3.86
N ASN A 113 -11.33 13.00 3.35
CA ASN A 113 -12.65 12.73 2.76
C ASN A 113 -13.76 12.99 3.78
N ALA A 114 -13.60 12.51 5.01
CA ALA A 114 -14.58 12.72 6.08
C ALA A 114 -14.71 14.21 6.47
N ARG A 115 -13.76 15.06 6.09
CA ARG A 115 -13.77 16.52 6.26
C ARG A 115 -14.09 17.29 4.96
N HIS A 116 -14.57 16.59 3.93
CA HIS A 116 -14.92 17.15 2.62
C HIS A 116 -13.74 17.80 1.88
N ASP A 117 -12.50 17.40 2.18
CA ASP A 117 -11.30 17.90 1.50
C ASP A 117 -10.79 16.96 0.39
N GLU A 118 -11.70 16.61 -0.52
CA GLU A 118 -11.46 15.67 -1.62
C GLU A 118 -10.45 16.22 -2.64
N ARG A 119 -10.41 17.54 -2.80
CA ARG A 119 -9.53 18.21 -3.76
C ARG A 119 -8.06 17.94 -3.44
N HIS A 120 -7.66 18.01 -2.17
CA HIS A 120 -6.27 17.74 -1.79
C HIS A 120 -5.89 16.27 -2.00
N ILE A 121 -6.84 15.34 -1.85
CA ILE A 121 -6.62 13.91 -2.13
C ILE A 121 -6.36 13.71 -3.63
N LEU A 122 -7.24 14.25 -4.48
CA LEU A 122 -7.10 14.15 -5.93
C LEU A 122 -5.79 14.75 -6.44
N VAL A 123 -5.42 15.94 -5.97
CA VAL A 123 -4.16 16.58 -6.35
C VAL A 123 -2.97 15.74 -5.86
N SER A 124 -3.00 15.28 -4.61
CA SER A 124 -1.90 14.46 -4.06
C SER A 124 -1.73 13.14 -4.81
N GLN A 125 -2.85 12.49 -5.18
CA GLN A 125 -2.84 11.26 -5.96
C GLN A 125 -2.36 11.51 -7.39
N GLY A 126 -2.78 12.60 -8.02
CA GLY A 126 -2.31 13.00 -9.35
C GLY A 126 -0.80 13.28 -9.38
N VAL A 127 -0.29 14.02 -8.40
CA VAL A 127 1.16 14.28 -8.26
C VAL A 127 1.93 12.98 -8.02
N ALA A 128 1.46 12.13 -7.10
CA ALA A 128 2.11 10.85 -6.83
C ALA A 128 2.11 9.94 -8.06
N PHE A 129 0.99 9.90 -8.81
CA PHE A 129 0.89 9.12 -10.04
C PHE A 129 1.86 9.62 -11.12
N ALA A 130 1.93 10.93 -11.36
CA ALA A 130 2.83 11.51 -12.36
C ALA A 130 4.31 11.24 -12.04
N VAL A 131 4.72 11.50 -10.79
CA VAL A 131 6.10 11.21 -10.34
C VAL A 131 6.36 9.71 -10.35
N GLY A 132 5.40 8.91 -9.92
CA GLY A 132 5.46 7.45 -9.90
C GLY A 132 5.64 6.84 -11.29
N ALA A 133 4.95 7.37 -12.30
CA ALA A 133 5.09 6.93 -13.69
C ALA A 133 6.52 7.18 -14.22
N VAL A 134 7.09 8.35 -13.95
CA VAL A 134 8.48 8.66 -14.33
C VAL A 134 9.47 7.73 -13.61
N LEU A 135 9.31 7.56 -12.30
CA LEU A 135 10.13 6.65 -11.50
C LEU A 135 10.02 5.21 -11.99
N LEU A 136 8.81 4.76 -12.33
CA LEU A 136 8.57 3.42 -12.85
C LEU A 136 9.36 3.18 -14.12
N VAL A 137 9.31 4.10 -15.09
CA VAL A 137 10.05 3.96 -16.35
C VAL A 137 11.56 3.92 -16.09
N VAL A 138 12.09 4.89 -15.33
CA VAL A 138 13.53 5.02 -15.07
C VAL A 138 14.08 3.84 -14.28
N LEU A 139 13.42 3.47 -13.18
CA LEU A 139 13.89 2.39 -12.31
C LEU A 139 13.72 1.02 -12.96
N THR A 140 12.62 0.79 -13.68
CA THR A 140 12.42 -0.47 -14.41
C THR A 140 13.46 -0.63 -15.51
N TRP A 141 13.83 0.46 -16.19
CA TRP A 141 14.89 0.40 -17.19
C TRP A 141 16.25 0.02 -16.58
N ARG A 142 16.57 0.53 -15.39
CA ARG A 142 17.89 0.31 -14.75
C ARG A 142 17.99 -0.99 -13.92
N PHE A 143 16.90 -1.39 -13.27
CA PHE A 143 16.89 -2.45 -12.25
C PHE A 143 15.84 -3.55 -12.52
N GLY A 144 15.17 -3.51 -13.68
CA GLY A 144 14.18 -4.51 -14.07
C GLY A 144 13.00 -4.57 -13.09
N VAL A 145 12.59 -5.78 -12.72
CA VAL A 145 11.38 -6.04 -11.90
C VAL A 145 11.49 -5.43 -10.50
N TYR A 146 12.68 -5.45 -9.90
CA TYR A 146 12.90 -4.77 -8.62
C TYR A 146 12.78 -3.26 -8.74
N GLY A 147 13.19 -2.69 -9.88
CA GLY A 147 12.96 -1.28 -10.19
C GLY A 147 11.48 -0.89 -10.17
N ALA A 148 10.61 -1.74 -10.72
CA ALA A 148 9.16 -1.55 -10.65
C ALA A 148 8.60 -1.65 -9.22
N ALA A 149 9.12 -2.57 -8.41
CA ALA A 149 8.76 -2.67 -6.99
C ALA A 149 9.17 -1.41 -6.22
N PHE A 150 10.41 -0.92 -6.40
CA PHE A 150 10.87 0.31 -5.76
C PHE A 150 10.09 1.55 -6.22
N ALA A 151 9.73 1.64 -7.50
CA ALA A 151 8.87 2.70 -7.99
C ALA A 151 7.49 2.69 -7.31
N THR A 152 6.91 1.51 -7.10
CA THR A 152 5.66 1.34 -6.34
C THR A 152 5.82 1.83 -4.90
N ILE A 153 6.89 1.43 -4.21
CA ILE A 153 7.19 1.88 -2.84
C ILE A 153 7.33 3.40 -2.79
N ALA A 154 8.13 3.99 -3.68
CA ALA A 154 8.38 5.43 -3.74
C ALA A 154 7.09 6.22 -4.01
N THR A 155 6.24 5.71 -4.92
CA THR A 155 4.94 6.31 -5.24
C THR A 155 4.01 6.30 -4.03
N SER A 156 3.89 5.16 -3.35
CA SER A 156 3.08 5.03 -2.13
C SER A 156 3.60 5.92 -1.00
N ALA A 157 4.92 6.00 -0.82
CA ALA A 157 5.54 6.85 0.19
C ALA A 157 5.32 8.34 -0.09
N LEU A 158 5.47 8.77 -1.36
CA LEU A 158 5.18 10.14 -1.77
C LEU A 158 3.72 10.50 -1.51
N TYR A 159 2.79 9.63 -1.91
CA TYR A 159 1.37 9.83 -1.66
C TYR A 159 1.07 9.96 -0.16
N LEU A 160 1.62 9.06 0.66
CA LEU A 160 1.51 9.14 2.12
C LEU A 160 2.00 10.49 2.65
N VAL A 161 3.19 10.95 2.23
CA VAL A 161 3.75 12.23 2.68
C VAL A 161 2.84 13.41 2.32
N LEU A 162 2.31 13.44 1.10
CA LEU A 162 1.44 14.51 0.63
C LEU A 162 0.13 14.57 1.44
N VAL A 163 -0.52 13.41 1.60
CA VAL A 163 -1.79 13.33 2.33
C VAL A 163 -1.59 13.55 3.83
N SER A 164 -0.53 13.03 4.44
CA SER A 164 -0.21 13.29 5.85
C SER A 164 0.07 14.78 6.11
N ARG A 165 0.70 15.50 5.16
CA ARG A 165 0.88 16.95 5.27
C ARG A 165 -0.45 17.70 5.21
N ALA A 166 -1.35 17.32 4.31
CA ALA A 166 -2.69 17.90 4.24
C ALA A 166 -3.49 17.67 5.53
N VAL A 167 -3.47 16.45 6.09
CA VAL A 167 -4.14 16.16 7.36
C VAL A 167 -3.59 17.02 8.51
N ARG A 168 -2.26 17.24 8.58
CA ARG A 168 -1.67 18.11 9.60
C ARG A 168 -2.11 19.57 9.48
N ARG A 169 -2.32 20.07 8.26
CA ARG A 169 -2.82 21.45 8.03
C ARG A 169 -4.24 21.65 8.51
N LEU A 170 -5.06 20.60 8.55
CA LEU A 170 -6.41 20.69 9.11
C LEU A 170 -6.40 20.73 10.66
N GLN A 171 -5.28 20.39 11.30
CA GLN A 171 -5.13 20.43 12.77
C GLN A 171 -4.68 21.80 13.29
N SER A 172 -4.08 22.63 12.42
CA SER A 172 -3.60 23.99 12.72
C SER A 172 -4.64 25.03 12.39
#